data_AF-A0A3D8P4Y0-F1
#
_entry.id   AF-A0A3D8P4Y0-F1
#
_cell.length_a   1.000
_cell.length_b   1.000
_cell.length_c   1.000
_cell.angle_alpha   90.00
_cell.angle_beta   90.00
_cell.angle_gamma   90.00
#
_symmetry.space_group_name_H-M   'P 1'
#
loop_
_entity.id
_entity.type
_entity.pdbx_description
1 polymer ?
#
loop_
_entity_poly.entity_id
_entity_poly.type
_entity_poly.pdbx_seq_one_letter_code
_entity_poly.pdbx_strand_id
1 'polypeptide(L)'
;MTSTFKSRAEQIVEAALREKELTEALQRAAEVACRLFGLPKLYFARAIGRRLHHLTYYGEETYLPAVKEPLGHGLYAFLEGAERLEEGAKAELLAALRQVVEFYADKGREAL
;
A
#
# COMPACT_ATOMS: atom_id res chain seq x y z
N MET A 1 -6.29 -20.35 25.43
CA MET A 1 -6.78 -19.61 24.25
C MET A 1 -5.73 -18.58 23.88
N THR A 2 -4.76 -18.93 23.04
CA THR A 2 -3.78 -17.97 22.51
C THR A 2 -4.46 -17.21 21.37
N SER A 3 -4.95 -16.01 21.67
CA SER A 3 -5.36 -15.06 20.63
C SER A 3 -4.10 -14.63 19.89
N THR A 4 -3.89 -15.15 18.69
CA THR A 4 -2.78 -14.74 17.83
C THR A 4 -3.09 -13.32 17.33
N PHE A 5 -2.57 -12.31 18.02
CA PHE A 5 -2.63 -10.93 17.53
C PHE A 5 -1.80 -10.85 16.25
N LYS A 6 -2.46 -10.60 15.13
CA LYS A 6 -1.78 -10.36 13.85
C LYS A 6 -1.15 -8.98 13.85
N SER A 7 0.09 -8.87 13.40
CA SER A 7 0.76 -7.60 13.18
C SER A 7 -0.04 -6.69 12.22
N ARG A 8 0.22 -5.39 12.24
CA ARG A 8 -0.50 -4.47 11.32
C ARG A 8 -0.15 -4.78 9.87
N ALA A 9 1.12 -5.12 9.60
CA ALA A 9 1.57 -5.58 8.30
C ALA A 9 0.79 -6.81 7.78
N GLU A 10 0.65 -7.86 8.60
CA GLU A 10 -0.09 -9.07 8.21
C GLU A 10 -1.55 -8.77 7.90
N GLN A 11 -2.18 -7.88 8.66
CA GLN A 11 -3.56 -7.47 8.40
C GLN A 11 -3.74 -6.76 7.06
N ILE A 12 -2.78 -5.93 6.66
CA ILE A 12 -2.79 -5.27 5.33
C ILE A 12 -2.70 -6.33 4.24
N VAL A 13 -1.70 -7.21 4.33
CA VAL A 13 -1.44 -8.24 3.31
C VAL A 13 -2.65 -9.15 3.18
N GLU A 14 -3.15 -9.71 4.28
CA GLU A 14 -4.31 -10.61 4.25
C GLU A 14 -5.58 -9.97 3.70
N ALA A 15 -5.80 -8.67 3.96
CA ALA A 15 -6.95 -7.97 3.41
C ALA A 15 -6.79 -7.76 1.90
N ALA A 16 -5.61 -7.34 1.45
CA ALA A 16 -5.32 -7.09 0.05
C ALA A 16 -5.37 -8.37 -0.80
N LEU A 17 -4.79 -9.47 -0.31
CA LEU A 17 -4.70 -10.74 -1.05
C LEU A 17 -6.04 -11.46 -1.25
N ARG A 18 -7.13 -10.96 -0.65
CA ARG A 18 -8.50 -11.43 -0.94
C ARG A 18 -9.05 -10.91 -2.25
N GLU A 19 -8.49 -9.81 -2.75
CA GLU A 19 -8.95 -9.18 -3.98
C GLU A 19 -8.37 -9.89 -5.20
N LYS A 20 -9.08 -9.82 -6.33
CA LYS A 20 -8.66 -10.53 -7.56
C LYS A 20 -7.65 -9.74 -8.36
N GLU A 21 -7.85 -8.43 -8.41
CA GLU A 21 -7.05 -7.50 -9.21
C GLU A 21 -6.12 -6.66 -8.34
N LEU A 22 -4.95 -6.30 -8.88
CA LEU A 22 -3.97 -5.48 -8.16
C LEU A 22 -4.56 -4.14 -7.70
N THR A 23 -5.35 -3.49 -8.54
CA THR A 23 -5.93 -2.17 -8.20
C THR A 23 -6.88 -2.27 -6.99
N GLU A 24 -7.71 -3.31 -6.93
CA GLU A 24 -8.60 -3.55 -5.79
C GLU A 24 -7.79 -3.90 -4.53
N ALA A 25 -6.77 -4.76 -4.68
CA ALA A 25 -5.87 -5.13 -3.59
C ALA A 25 -5.15 -3.93 -2.98
N LEU A 26 -4.64 -3.01 -3.83
CA LEU A 26 -3.98 -1.78 -3.38
C LEU A 26 -4.97 -0.84 -2.71
N GLN A 27 -6.20 -0.71 -3.22
CA GLN A 27 -7.23 0.10 -2.57
C GLN A 27 -7.56 -0.43 -1.17
N ARG A 28 -7.72 -1.76 -1.06
CA ARG A 28 -7.99 -2.42 0.22
C ARG A 28 -6.81 -2.30 1.19
N ALA A 29 -5.59 -2.41 0.69
CA ALA A 29 -4.37 -2.16 1.46
C ALA A 29 -4.33 -0.72 1.99
N ALA A 30 -4.69 0.28 1.17
CA ALA A 30 -4.77 1.67 1.59
C ALA A 30 -5.82 1.90 2.68
N GLU A 31 -7.01 1.33 2.54
CA GLU A 31 -8.04 1.41 3.59
C GLU A 31 -7.53 0.90 4.94
N VAL A 32 -6.96 -0.30 4.94
CA VAL A 32 -6.45 -0.91 6.17
C VAL A 32 -5.26 -0.14 6.71
N ALA A 33 -4.36 0.33 5.84
CA ALA A 33 -3.22 1.14 6.24
C ALA A 33 -3.63 2.46 6.88
N CYS A 34 -4.54 3.22 6.26
CA CYS A 34 -5.04 4.48 6.81
C CYS A 34 -5.65 4.27 8.20
N ARG A 35 -6.43 3.19 8.38
CA ARG A 35 -7.02 2.85 9.69
C ARG A 35 -5.98 2.45 10.75
N LEU A 36 -4.99 1.63 10.41
CA LEU A 36 -4.04 1.07 11.37
C LEU A 36 -2.84 1.97 11.68
N PHE A 37 -2.46 2.82 10.73
CA PHE A 37 -1.32 3.74 10.85
C PHE A 37 -1.74 5.20 11.02
N GLY A 38 -3.04 5.52 10.90
CA GLY A 38 -3.53 6.89 11.08
C GLY A 38 -3.13 7.84 9.96
N LEU A 39 -2.86 7.31 8.76
CA LEU A 39 -2.62 8.12 7.57
C LEU A 39 -3.94 8.73 7.09
N PRO A 40 -4.01 10.06 6.84
CA PRO A 40 -5.19 10.67 6.26
C PRO A 40 -5.51 10.14 4.86
N LYS A 41 -4.47 9.87 4.06
CA LYS A 41 -4.61 9.38 2.69
C LYS A 41 -3.39 8.59 2.22
N LEU A 42 -3.67 7.53 1.47
CA LEU A 42 -2.68 6.75 0.76
C LEU A 42 -3.16 6.56 -0.68
N TYR A 43 -2.31 6.87 -1.65
CA TYR A 43 -2.60 6.63 -3.07
C TYR A 43 -1.43 6.00 -3.80
N PHE A 44 -1.74 5.37 -4.93
CA PHE A 44 -0.76 4.64 -5.73
C PHE A 44 -0.71 5.16 -7.15
N ALA A 45 0.49 5.10 -7.74
CA ALA A 45 0.69 5.39 -9.14
C ALA A 45 1.66 4.41 -9.79
N ARG A 46 1.50 4.20 -11.10
CA ARG A 46 2.42 3.44 -11.93
C ARG A 46 3.21 4.37 -12.83
N ALA A 47 4.51 4.15 -12.94
CA ALA A 47 5.35 4.80 -13.94
C ALA A 47 5.06 4.23 -15.33
N ILE A 48 4.71 5.12 -16.26
CA ILE A 48 4.62 4.83 -17.70
C ILE A 48 5.55 5.84 -18.39
N GLY A 49 6.71 5.35 -18.84
CA GLY A 49 7.81 6.20 -19.26
C GLY A 49 8.27 7.12 -18.12
N ARG A 50 8.15 8.44 -18.31
CA ARG A 50 8.53 9.47 -17.32
C ARG A 50 7.36 10.00 -16.48
N ARG A 51 6.14 9.49 -16.69
CA ARG A 51 4.92 9.98 -16.03
C ARG A 51 4.41 8.98 -15.01
N LEU A 52 3.85 9.48 -13.92
CA LEU A 52 3.18 8.69 -12.90
C LEU A 52 1.67 8.76 -13.14
N HIS A 53 1.07 7.61 -13.42
CA HIS A 53 -0.35 7.45 -13.67
C HIS A 53 -1.02 6.94 -12.41
N HIS A 54 -1.96 7.71 -11.88
CA HIS A 54 -2.76 7.33 -10.73
C HIS A 54 -3.48 5.99 -10.98
N LEU A 55 -3.48 5.12 -9.97
CA LEU A 55 -4.19 3.84 -10.00
C LEU A 55 -5.42 3.88 -9.09
N THR A 56 -5.21 4.07 -7.80
CA THR A 56 -6.25 4.04 -6.77
C THR A 56 -5.77 4.73 -5.50
N TYR A 57 -6.70 4.98 -4.59
CA TYR A 57 -6.44 5.59 -3.29
C TYR A 57 -7.49 5.20 -2.25
N TYR A 58 -7.17 5.49 -0.99
CA TYR A 58 -8.14 5.58 0.09
C TYR A 58 -7.79 6.76 1.00
N GLY A 59 -8.83 7.36 1.59
CA GLY A 59 -8.73 8.49 2.50
C GLY A 59 -9.28 9.78 1.90
N GLU A 60 -9.17 10.85 2.68
CA GLU A 60 -9.70 12.16 2.32
C GLU A 60 -8.60 13.05 1.77
N GLU A 61 -8.95 13.96 0.87
CA GLU A 61 -8.00 14.93 0.35
C GLU A 61 -7.53 15.86 1.48
N THR A 62 -6.21 15.99 1.62
CA THR A 62 -5.60 16.90 2.59
C THR A 62 -4.68 17.90 1.90
N TYR A 63 -4.23 18.90 2.67
CA TYR A 63 -3.17 19.83 2.25
C TYR A 63 -1.78 19.40 2.74
N LEU A 64 -1.63 18.16 3.24
CA LEU A 64 -0.34 17.65 3.71
C LEU A 64 0.50 17.17 2.52
N PRO A 65 1.83 17.38 2.56
CA PRO A 65 2.70 16.87 1.53
C PRO A 65 2.71 15.34 1.54
N ALA A 66 2.62 14.74 0.36
CA ALA A 66 2.76 13.30 0.22
C ALA A 66 4.23 12.88 0.17
N VAL A 67 4.61 11.88 0.96
CA VAL A 67 5.90 11.22 0.83
C VAL A 67 5.80 10.14 -0.25
N LYS A 68 6.61 10.24 -1.30
CA LYS A 68 6.66 9.28 -2.41
C LYS A 68 7.63 8.14 -2.08
N GLU A 69 7.15 6.91 -2.16
CA GLU A 69 7.93 5.70 -1.84
C GLU A 69 7.83 4.66 -2.97
N PRO A 70 8.96 4.09 -3.43
CA PRO A 70 8.93 3.02 -4.43
C PRO A 70 8.47 1.70 -3.81
N LEU A 71 7.60 0.99 -4.54
CA LEU A 71 7.10 -0.34 -4.17
C LEU A 71 7.65 -1.48 -5.03
N GLY A 72 8.36 -1.18 -6.12
CA GLY A 72 8.79 -2.18 -7.11
C GLY A 72 7.91 -2.20 -8.35
N HIS A 73 8.36 -2.83 -9.43
CA HIS A 73 7.61 -2.99 -10.70
C HIS A 73 7.05 -1.69 -11.31
N GLY A 74 7.74 -0.58 -11.08
CA GLY A 74 7.30 0.75 -11.52
C GLY A 74 6.12 1.33 -10.72
N LEU A 75 5.75 0.73 -9.59
CA LEU A 75 4.71 1.21 -8.68
C LEU A 75 5.28 2.06 -7.56
N TYR A 76 4.49 3.05 -7.16
CA TYR A 76 4.81 4.00 -6.11
C TYR A 76 3.62 4.17 -5.17
N ALA A 77 3.90 4.24 -3.88
CA ALA A 77 2.97 4.73 -2.86
C ALA A 77 3.24 6.21 -2.59
N PHE A 78 2.17 6.93 -2.28
CA PHE A 78 2.22 8.30 -1.82
C PHE A 78 1.45 8.39 -0.51
N LEU A 79 2.19 8.67 0.56
CA LEU A 79 1.68 8.67 1.93
C LEU A 79 1.53 10.12 2.39
N GLU A 80 0.29 10.62 2.48
CA GLU A 80 0.03 11.94 3.08
C GLU A 80 0.05 11.83 4.60
N GLY A 81 0.68 12.78 5.30
CA GLY A 81 0.79 12.77 6.76
C GLY A 81 1.82 11.79 7.33
N ALA A 82 2.64 11.16 6.47
CA ALA A 82 3.64 10.18 6.89
C ALA A 82 4.79 10.74 7.72
N GLU A 83 4.97 12.06 7.75
CA GLU A 83 5.93 12.74 8.65
C GLU A 83 5.62 12.52 10.14
N ARG A 84 4.39 12.10 10.45
CA ARG A 84 3.92 11.81 11.81
C ARG A 84 4.12 10.35 12.20
N LEU A 85 4.49 9.48 11.25
CA LEU A 85 4.77 8.09 11.53
C LEU A 85 6.17 7.94 12.10
N GLU A 86 6.29 7.12 13.13
CA GLU A 86 7.60 6.61 13.56
C GLU A 86 8.25 5.80 12.42
N GLU A 87 9.58 5.88 12.32
CA GLU A 87 10.34 5.25 11.24
C GLU A 87 10.07 3.74 11.13
N GLY A 88 9.96 3.04 12.27
CA GLY A 88 9.61 1.62 12.31
C GLY A 88 8.21 1.32 11.77
N ALA A 89 7.23 2.18 12.06
CA ALA A 89 5.86 2.03 11.56
C ALA A 89 5.80 2.28 10.04
N LYS A 90 6.52 3.29 9.54
CA LYS A 90 6.63 3.53 8.10
C LYS A 90 7.30 2.36 7.38
N ALA A 91 8.38 1.81 7.95
CA ALA A 91 9.06 0.64 7.38
C ALA A 91 8.16 -0.60 7.36
N GLU A 92 7.41 -0.86 8.43
CA GLU A 92 6.41 -1.94 8.52
C GLU A 92 5.35 -1.81 7.42
N LEU A 93 4.78 -0.62 7.25
CA LEU A 93 3.79 -0.35 6.20
C LEU A 93 4.35 -0.59 4.80
N LEU A 94 5.54 -0.04 4.50
CA LEU A 94 6.15 -0.19 3.17
C LEU A 94 6.52 -1.65 2.87
N ALA A 95 6.93 -2.43 3.86
CA ALA A 95 7.18 -3.86 3.70
C ALA A 95 5.89 -4.61 3.30
N ALA A 96 4.78 -4.33 3.98
CA ALA A 96 3.48 -4.93 3.65
C ALA A 96 3.01 -4.57 2.24
N LEU A 97 3.11 -3.28 1.85
CA LEU A 97 2.71 -2.84 0.51
C LEU A 97 3.57 -3.45 -0.60
N ARG A 98 4.88 -3.58 -0.38
CA ARG A 98 5.79 -4.27 -1.31
C ARG A 98 5.42 -5.74 -1.46
N GLN A 99 5.12 -6.44 -0.37
CA GLN A 99 4.69 -7.83 -0.41
C GLN A 99 3.40 -8.02 -1.24
N VAL A 100 2.42 -7.13 -1.09
CA VAL A 100 1.22 -7.13 -1.94
C VAL A 100 1.61 -6.96 -3.41
N VAL A 101 2.43 -5.96 -3.72
CA VAL A 101 2.87 -5.70 -5.10
C VAL A 101 3.60 -6.89 -5.73
N GLU A 102 4.53 -7.52 -5.01
CA GLU A 102 5.26 -8.70 -5.50
C GLU A 102 4.32 -9.88 -5.81
N PHE A 103 3.35 -10.16 -4.93
CA PHE A 103 2.40 -11.26 -5.16
C PHE A 103 1.62 -11.12 -6.47
N TYR A 104 1.15 -9.91 -6.81
CA TYR A 104 0.43 -9.69 -8.07
C TYR A 104 1.36 -9.60 -9.28
N ALA A 105 2.62 -9.19 -9.10
CA ALA A 105 3.62 -9.27 -10.14
C ALA A 105 3.91 -10.73 -10.52
N ASP A 106 3.95 -11.64 -9.54
CA ASP A 106 4.11 -13.08 -9.74
C ASP A 106 2.92 -13.69 -10.48
N LYS A 107 1.69 -13.41 -10.05
CA LYS A 107 0.47 -13.86 -10.76
C LYS A 107 0.43 -13.44 -12.22
N GLY A 108 0.87 -12.22 -12.53
CA GLY A 108 0.95 -11.73 -13.91
C GLY A 108 1.98 -12.48 -14.77
N ARG A 109 2.99 -13.09 -14.16
CA ARG A 109 4.01 -13.90 -14.85
C ARG A 109 3.59 -15.33 -15.11
N GLU A 110 2.77 -15.93 -14.24
CA GLU A 110 2.23 -17.30 -14.43
C GLU A 110 1.15 -17.39 -15.52
N ALA A 111 0.56 -16.26 -15.91
CA ALA A 111 -0.48 -16.18 -16.93
C ALA A 111 0.04 -16.00 -18.37
N LEU A 112 1.37 -15.98 -18.57
CA LEU A 112 2.06 -15.83 -19.85
C LEU A 112 2.79 -17.11 -20.24
#